data_AF-A0A094HKV3-F1
#
_entry.id   AF-A0A094HKV3-F1
#
_cell.length_a   1.000
_cell.length_b   1.000
_cell.length_c   1.000
_cell.angle_alpha   90.00
_cell.angle_beta   90.00
_cell.angle_gamma   90.00
#
_symmetry.space_group_name_H-M   'P 1'
#
loop_
_entity.id
_entity.type
_entity.pdbx_description
1 polymer ?
#
loop_
_entity_poly.entity_id
_entity_poly.type
_entity_poly.pdbx_seq_one_letter_code
_entity_poly.pdbx_strand_id
1 'polypeptide(L)'
;MCRWHDISPPHTIIPASNNPPAPAHAISKQVNHHYLPFLLSHDPKVHAGTTTPAEVSKRNDLFNVDGFGMSWYTPNKSLFTPTSTASTATPGPVLHPALYKITHPALHTTNFQTICAATASTCVMAHIRAASTGVIAEVNTHPFVFGRHTIMHNGYISSYPAIARQMAGLMSDDVHTHITGRTDSEALAALYMTYLTSGAGHGSGQEAWERAYSPAEMTAALQNTISTVIELQRTALGDDVEPNDLNICVSDGRQLVASRVRNHATEQPPSLYH
;
A
#
# COMPACT_ATOMS: atom_id res chain seq x y z
N MET A 1 11.01 -3.80 -6.79
CA MET A 1 9.77 -2.98 -6.87
C MET A 1 8.66 -3.71 -6.16
N CYS A 2 7.87 -3.04 -5.33
CA CYS A 2 6.67 -3.67 -4.81
C CYS A 2 5.53 -3.59 -5.84
N ARG A 3 4.55 -4.48 -5.79
CA ARG A 3 3.41 -4.46 -6.73
C ARG A 3 2.13 -4.82 -6.01
N TRP A 4 1.01 -4.24 -6.43
CA TRP A 4 -0.30 -4.55 -5.89
C TRP A 4 -1.35 -4.80 -6.97
N HIS A 5 -2.40 -5.49 -6.57
CA HIS A 5 -3.56 -5.76 -7.40
C HIS A 5 -4.81 -5.52 -6.54
N ASP A 6 -5.74 -4.72 -7.07
CA ASP A 6 -7.09 -4.60 -6.53
C ASP A 6 -8.05 -5.46 -7.36
N ILE A 7 -8.93 -6.17 -6.67
CA ILE A 7 -9.99 -6.97 -7.29
C ILE A 7 -11.30 -6.37 -6.79
N SER A 8 -11.90 -5.53 -7.64
CA SER A 8 -13.25 -4.97 -7.47
C SER A 8 -14.26 -5.42 -8.56
N PRO A 9 -14.45 -6.73 -8.85
CA PRO A 9 -15.69 -7.23 -9.43
C PRO A 9 -16.59 -7.87 -8.36
N PRO A 10 -17.91 -7.97 -8.60
CA PRO A 10 -18.82 -8.60 -7.66
C PRO A 10 -18.48 -10.10 -7.55
N HIS A 11 -18.07 -10.53 -6.36
CA HIS A 11 -17.86 -11.94 -5.99
C HIS A 11 -16.80 -12.68 -6.81
N THR A 12 -15.55 -12.21 -6.78
CA THR A 12 -14.43 -12.94 -7.37
C THR A 12 -13.70 -13.73 -6.29
N ILE A 13 -13.54 -15.05 -6.50
CA ILE A 13 -12.62 -15.88 -5.71
C ILE A 13 -11.22 -15.32 -5.92
N ILE A 14 -10.45 -15.11 -4.85
CA ILE A 14 -9.08 -14.58 -4.97
C ILE A 14 -8.27 -15.56 -5.84
N PRO A 15 -7.82 -15.17 -7.05
CA PRO A 15 -7.16 -16.11 -7.94
C PRO A 15 -5.75 -16.41 -7.40
N ALA A 16 -5.57 -17.61 -6.86
CA ALA A 16 -4.24 -18.19 -6.72
C ALA A 16 -3.64 -18.37 -8.12
N SER A 17 -2.37 -18.01 -8.32
CA SER A 17 -1.67 -17.98 -9.62
C SER A 17 -1.89 -19.18 -10.54
N ASN A 18 -2.20 -20.34 -9.95
CA ASN A 18 -2.11 -21.63 -10.61
C ASN A 18 -3.48 -22.21 -10.99
N ASN A 19 -4.60 -21.57 -10.66
CA ASN A 19 -5.93 -22.06 -11.05
C ASN A 19 -6.52 -21.15 -12.15
N PRO A 20 -6.81 -21.67 -13.36
CA PRO A 20 -7.57 -20.92 -14.36
C PRO A 20 -8.92 -20.46 -13.79
N PRO A 21 -9.38 -19.22 -14.06
CA PRO A 21 -8.81 -18.23 -14.97
C PRO A 21 -7.92 -17.19 -14.23
N ALA A 22 -6.80 -17.59 -13.63
CA ALA A 22 -5.83 -16.63 -13.11
C ALA A 22 -5.20 -15.80 -14.25
N PRO A 23 -5.26 -14.45 -14.21
CA PRO A 23 -4.68 -13.60 -15.25
C PRO A 23 -3.19 -13.90 -15.48
N ALA A 24 -2.72 -13.67 -16.71
CA ALA A 24 -1.31 -13.82 -17.05
C ALA A 24 -0.38 -12.92 -16.20
N HIS A 25 -0.91 -11.78 -15.72
CA HIS A 25 -0.24 -10.78 -14.90
C HIS A 25 -0.67 -10.82 -13.42
N ALA A 26 -1.22 -11.94 -12.92
CA ALA A 26 -1.61 -12.08 -11.52
C ALA A 26 -0.43 -11.74 -10.59
N ILE A 27 -0.69 -11.03 -9.49
CA ILE A 27 0.33 -10.58 -8.53
C ILE A 27 1.27 -11.71 -8.09
N SER A 28 0.71 -12.89 -7.88
CA SER A 28 1.39 -14.11 -7.50
C SER A 28 2.42 -14.57 -8.55
N LYS A 29 2.21 -14.32 -9.85
CA LYS A 29 3.19 -14.58 -10.93
C LYS A 29 4.24 -13.49 -11.08
N GLN A 30 3.97 -12.28 -10.57
CA GLN A 30 4.88 -11.14 -10.65
C GLN A 30 6.10 -11.27 -9.71
N VAL A 31 6.15 -12.33 -8.89
CA VAL A 31 7.37 -12.74 -8.17
C VAL A 31 8.48 -13.13 -9.17
N ASN A 32 8.11 -13.80 -10.28
CA ASN A 32 9.05 -14.41 -11.23
C ASN A 32 8.96 -13.85 -12.66
N HIS A 33 7.80 -13.30 -13.06
CA HIS A 33 7.58 -12.78 -14.41
C HIS A 33 7.10 -11.34 -14.38
N HIS A 34 8.01 -10.41 -14.68
CA HIS A 34 7.71 -8.99 -14.91
C HIS A 34 7.12 -8.77 -16.31
N TYR A 35 5.97 -9.36 -16.62
CA TYR A 35 5.42 -9.26 -17.97
C TYR A 35 4.29 -8.24 -18.05
N LEU A 36 4.64 -7.00 -18.41
CA LEU A 36 3.70 -6.09 -19.07
C LEU A 36 4.42 -5.36 -20.22
N PRO A 37 4.07 -5.65 -21.48
CA PRO A 37 4.69 -4.99 -22.63
C PRO A 37 4.34 -3.49 -22.64
N PHE A 38 5.29 -2.65 -23.08
CA PHE A 38 5.16 -1.22 -23.37
C PHE A 38 5.19 -0.19 -22.23
N LEU A 39 5.34 -0.56 -20.95
CA LEU A 39 5.37 0.45 -19.87
C LEU A 39 6.76 0.89 -19.38
N LEU A 40 7.77 0.00 -19.43
CA LEU A 40 9.19 0.31 -19.19
C LEU A 40 10.04 -0.68 -20.00
N SER A 41 10.98 -0.18 -20.80
CA SER A 41 11.83 -1.05 -21.64
C SER A 41 12.93 -1.68 -20.80
N HIS A 42 12.89 -2.99 -20.61
CA HIS A 42 14.05 -3.74 -20.09
C HIS A 42 15.15 -3.91 -21.14
N ASP A 43 14.83 -3.65 -22.41
CA ASP A 43 15.78 -3.63 -23.51
C ASP A 43 16.00 -2.20 -23.99
N PRO A 44 17.15 -1.56 -23.70
CA PRO A 44 17.46 -0.24 -24.23
C PRO A 44 17.49 -0.19 -25.78
N LYS A 45 17.41 -1.33 -26.48
CA LYS A 45 17.36 -1.41 -27.94
C LYS A 45 15.95 -1.42 -28.53
N VAL A 46 14.89 -1.71 -27.75
CA VAL A 46 13.53 -1.92 -28.29
C VAL A 46 12.60 -0.70 -28.07
N HIS A 47 12.77 0.05 -26.97
CA HIS A 47 12.03 1.30 -26.71
C HIS A 47 12.90 2.36 -26.00
N ALA A 48 13.97 2.79 -26.68
CA ALA A 48 15.09 3.59 -26.16
C ALA A 48 14.79 5.04 -25.68
N GLY A 49 13.53 5.44 -25.53
CA GLY A 49 13.16 6.86 -25.37
C GLY A 49 13.02 7.38 -23.93
N THR A 50 12.68 6.54 -22.95
CA THR A 50 12.08 7.04 -21.69
C THR A 50 12.56 6.40 -20.38
N THR A 51 13.51 5.46 -20.41
CA THR A 51 13.99 4.81 -19.18
C THR A 51 15.48 4.48 -19.27
N THR A 52 16.27 4.99 -18.35
CA THR A 52 17.72 4.74 -18.29
C THR A 52 18.02 3.35 -17.70
N PRO A 53 19.17 2.73 -18.03
CA PRO A 53 19.59 1.46 -17.42
C PRO A 53 19.67 1.50 -15.89
N ALA A 54 19.99 2.67 -15.31
CA ALA A 54 20.03 2.88 -13.87
C ALA A 54 18.61 2.82 -13.25
N GLU A 55 17.60 3.36 -13.94
CA GLU A 55 16.20 3.27 -13.50
C GLU A 55 15.69 1.83 -13.55
N VAL A 56 16.09 1.05 -14.56
CA VAL A 56 15.73 -0.37 -14.65
C VAL A 56 16.35 -1.18 -13.51
N SER A 57 17.66 -0.98 -13.24
CA SER A 57 18.38 -1.75 -12.21
C SER A 57 17.95 -1.41 -10.79
N LYS A 58 17.67 -0.14 -10.46
CA LYS A 58 17.26 0.25 -9.09
C LYS A 58 15.78 -0.01 -8.82
N ARG A 59 14.92 0.12 -9.84
CA ARG A 59 13.46 0.16 -9.63
C ARG A 59 12.77 -1.14 -10.01
N ASN A 60 13.34 -1.96 -10.90
CA ASN A 60 12.76 -3.24 -11.33
C ASN A 60 13.63 -4.45 -10.97
N ASP A 61 14.00 -4.60 -9.69
CA ASP A 61 14.72 -5.79 -9.20
C ASP A 61 14.02 -7.08 -9.61
N LEU A 62 14.77 -8.00 -10.23
CA LEU A 62 14.30 -9.20 -10.93
C LEU A 62 13.52 -10.19 -10.06
N PHE A 63 13.73 -10.16 -8.74
CA PHE A 63 13.06 -11.04 -7.79
C PHE A 63 12.63 -10.25 -6.54
N ASN A 64 11.34 -10.27 -6.22
CA ASN A 64 10.83 -9.70 -4.96
C ASN A 64 10.44 -10.86 -4.04
N VAL A 65 11.37 -11.26 -3.17
CA VAL A 65 11.24 -12.46 -2.31
C VAL A 65 11.13 -12.15 -0.82
N ASP A 66 11.15 -10.86 -0.45
CA ASP A 66 11.32 -10.42 0.94
C ASP A 66 10.00 -10.34 1.74
N GLY A 67 8.88 -10.62 1.09
CA GLY A 67 7.61 -10.77 1.76
C GLY A 67 6.40 -10.63 0.84
N PHE A 68 5.29 -11.17 1.30
CA PHE A 68 3.99 -11.01 0.67
C PHE A 68 2.96 -10.70 1.74
N GLY A 69 2.06 -9.78 1.45
CA GLY A 69 0.87 -9.59 2.24
C GLY A 69 -0.36 -9.39 1.39
N MET A 70 -1.50 -9.75 1.96
CA MET A 70 -2.81 -9.62 1.33
C MET A 70 -3.83 -9.26 2.40
N SER A 71 -4.68 -8.29 2.10
CA SER A 71 -5.91 -8.06 2.84
C SER A 71 -7.12 -8.29 1.96
N TRP A 72 -8.20 -8.81 2.54
CA TRP A 72 -9.50 -8.90 1.89
C TRP A 72 -10.57 -8.43 2.86
N TYR A 73 -11.59 -7.76 2.33
CA TYR A 73 -12.63 -7.16 3.16
C TYR A 73 -13.81 -8.10 3.38
N THR A 74 -14.29 -8.18 4.61
CA THR A 74 -15.41 -9.04 5.04
C THR A 74 -16.30 -8.34 6.06
N PRO A 75 -17.63 -8.59 6.05
CA PRO A 75 -18.53 -8.06 7.07
C PRO A 75 -18.47 -8.83 8.40
N ASN A 76 -17.75 -9.95 8.47
CA ASN A 76 -17.82 -10.90 9.59
C ASN A 76 -17.61 -10.23 10.95
N LYS A 77 -16.59 -9.38 11.10
CA LYS A 77 -16.32 -8.70 12.39
C LYS A 77 -17.51 -7.86 12.84
N SER A 78 -18.12 -7.10 11.94
CA SER A 78 -19.33 -6.32 12.25
C SER A 78 -20.57 -7.17 12.53
N LEU A 79 -20.68 -8.37 11.94
CA LEU A 79 -21.78 -9.28 12.21
C LEU A 79 -21.68 -9.93 13.60
N PHE A 80 -20.47 -10.26 14.06
CA PHE A 80 -20.25 -10.86 15.38
C PHE A 80 -20.05 -9.84 16.50
N THR A 81 -19.59 -8.64 16.18
CA THR A 81 -19.36 -7.56 17.15
C THR A 81 -19.85 -6.24 16.54
N PRO A 82 -21.17 -5.99 16.57
CA PRO A 82 -21.72 -4.77 16.00
C PRO A 82 -21.18 -3.56 16.77
N THR A 83 -20.37 -2.75 16.09
CA THR A 83 -19.91 -1.46 16.59
C THR A 83 -21.04 -0.43 16.53
N SER A 84 -21.23 0.34 17.59
CA SER A 84 -22.28 1.37 17.70
C SER A 84 -22.08 2.57 16.77
N THR A 85 -20.89 2.73 16.19
CA THR A 85 -20.46 3.88 15.39
C THR A 85 -20.57 3.68 13.88
N ALA A 86 -21.36 2.69 13.42
CA ALA A 86 -21.57 2.46 11.99
C ALA A 86 -22.01 3.77 11.30
N SER A 87 -21.09 4.35 10.52
CA SER A 87 -21.37 5.55 9.74
C SER A 87 -22.59 5.32 8.86
N THR A 88 -23.63 6.13 9.04
CA THR A 88 -24.87 6.09 8.26
C THR A 88 -24.67 6.43 6.79
N ALA A 89 -23.45 6.81 6.39
CA ALA A 89 -23.11 7.26 5.05
C ALA A 89 -23.08 6.15 3.99
N THR A 90 -23.02 4.86 4.36
CA THR A 90 -23.00 3.78 3.36
C THR A 90 -23.90 2.61 3.72
N PRO A 91 -24.82 2.19 2.82
CA PRO A 91 -25.68 1.04 3.06
C PRO A 91 -24.92 -0.27 3.24
N GLY A 92 -25.42 -1.11 4.16
CA GLY A 92 -24.91 -2.45 4.44
C GLY A 92 -23.94 -2.53 5.62
N PRO A 93 -23.42 -3.72 5.95
CA PRO A 93 -22.50 -3.91 7.06
C PRO A 93 -21.19 -3.15 6.84
N VAL A 94 -20.55 -2.73 7.92
CA VAL A 94 -19.16 -2.24 7.86
C VAL A 94 -18.26 -3.42 7.49
N LEU A 95 -17.30 -3.15 6.61
CA LEU A 95 -16.34 -4.15 6.16
C LEU A 95 -15.01 -3.93 6.87
N HIS A 96 -14.38 -5.04 7.28
CA HIS A 96 -13.06 -5.03 7.91
C HIS A 96 -12.07 -5.85 7.10
N PRO A 97 -10.79 -5.43 7.04
CA PRO A 97 -9.76 -6.19 6.40
C PRO A 97 -9.37 -7.40 7.28
N ALA A 98 -9.39 -8.59 6.69
CA ALA A 98 -8.65 -9.73 7.20
C ALA A 98 -7.26 -9.75 6.54
N LEU A 99 -6.21 -10.08 7.30
CA LEU A 99 -4.82 -10.00 6.84
C LEU A 99 -4.17 -11.39 6.75
N TYR A 100 -3.37 -11.57 5.70
CA TYR A 100 -2.40 -12.65 5.57
C TYR A 100 -1.05 -12.03 5.19
N LYS A 101 0.00 -12.26 5.99
CA LYS A 101 1.36 -11.78 5.74
C LYS A 101 2.35 -12.90 5.95
N ILE A 102 3.40 -12.92 5.14
CA ILE A 102 4.51 -13.88 5.19
C ILE A 102 5.78 -13.20 4.69
N THR A 103 6.94 -13.70 5.11
CA THR A 103 8.27 -13.17 4.76
C THR A 103 8.97 -13.91 3.62
N HIS A 104 8.24 -14.79 2.92
CA HIS A 104 8.72 -15.54 1.78
C HIS A 104 7.67 -15.54 0.66
N PRO A 105 8.01 -15.98 -0.58
CA PRO A 105 7.06 -16.02 -1.68
C PRO A 105 5.77 -16.80 -1.36
N ALA A 106 4.60 -16.20 -1.66
CA ALA A 106 3.29 -16.79 -1.35
C ALA A 106 2.92 -18.02 -2.17
N LEU A 107 3.50 -18.15 -3.37
CA LEU A 107 3.20 -19.23 -4.30
C LEU A 107 3.45 -20.63 -3.74
N HIS A 108 4.40 -20.75 -2.83
CA HIS A 108 4.87 -22.03 -2.32
C HIS A 108 4.16 -22.46 -1.03
N THR A 109 3.12 -21.73 -0.59
CA THR A 109 2.43 -22.02 0.65
C THR A 109 1.05 -22.60 0.38
N THR A 110 0.78 -23.79 0.94
CA THR A 110 -0.55 -24.41 0.88
C THR A 110 -1.59 -23.54 1.57
N ASN A 111 -1.21 -22.84 2.65
CA ASN A 111 -2.10 -21.93 3.37
C ASN A 111 -2.63 -20.81 2.47
N PHE A 112 -1.76 -20.15 1.70
CA PHE A 112 -2.17 -19.10 0.77
C PHE A 112 -3.12 -19.64 -0.30
N GLN A 113 -2.80 -20.79 -0.89
CA GLN A 113 -3.65 -21.43 -1.90
C GLN A 113 -5.04 -21.77 -1.35
N THR A 114 -5.11 -22.34 -0.14
CA THR A 114 -6.38 -22.67 0.53
C THR A 114 -7.19 -21.42 0.87
N ILE A 115 -6.55 -20.36 1.39
CA ILE A 115 -7.22 -19.08 1.66
C ILE A 115 -7.80 -18.51 0.36
N CYS A 116 -7.01 -18.46 -0.71
CA CYS A 116 -7.45 -17.96 -2.01
C CYS A 116 -8.65 -18.74 -2.55
N ALA A 117 -8.61 -20.07 -2.50
CA ALA A 117 -9.68 -20.93 -3.00
C ALA A 117 -10.98 -20.84 -2.19
N ALA A 118 -10.90 -20.52 -0.89
CA ALA A 118 -12.05 -20.47 0.02
C ALA A 118 -12.57 -19.06 0.29
N THR A 119 -11.94 -18.02 -0.26
CA THR A 119 -12.25 -16.62 0.07
C THR A 119 -12.73 -15.87 -1.17
N ALA A 120 -13.88 -15.21 -1.03
CA ALA A 120 -14.37 -14.21 -1.96
C ALA A 120 -14.47 -12.86 -1.24
N SER A 121 -14.11 -11.79 -1.93
CA SER A 121 -14.24 -10.42 -1.43
C SER A 121 -14.46 -9.45 -2.59
N THR A 122 -15.09 -8.32 -2.30
CA THR A 122 -15.29 -7.21 -3.24
C THR A 122 -14.13 -6.21 -3.23
N CYS A 123 -13.18 -6.36 -2.30
CA CYS A 123 -11.98 -5.55 -2.25
C CYS A 123 -10.84 -6.40 -1.67
N VAL A 124 -9.78 -6.53 -2.46
CA VAL A 124 -8.58 -7.29 -2.10
C VAL A 124 -7.39 -6.39 -2.37
N MET A 125 -6.52 -6.22 -1.37
CA MET A 125 -5.29 -5.44 -1.51
C MET A 125 -4.13 -6.38 -1.26
N ALA A 126 -3.38 -6.73 -2.30
CA ALA A 126 -2.23 -7.62 -2.18
C ALA A 126 -0.94 -6.87 -2.50
N HIS A 127 0.16 -7.24 -1.86
CA HIS A 127 1.44 -6.56 -1.99
C HIS A 127 2.62 -7.52 -1.85
N ILE A 128 3.52 -7.52 -2.83
CA ILE A 128 4.83 -8.19 -2.70
C ILE A 128 5.87 -7.15 -2.27
N ARG A 129 6.60 -7.41 -1.20
CA ARG A 129 7.67 -6.56 -0.70
C ARG A 129 9.01 -6.93 -1.35
N ALA A 130 9.69 -5.93 -1.86
CA ALA A 130 11.14 -5.96 -2.13
C ALA A 130 11.80 -5.07 -1.09
N ALA A 131 12.51 -5.66 -0.14
CA ALA A 131 13.10 -4.93 0.98
C ALA A 131 14.38 -4.24 0.50
N SER A 132 14.30 -2.93 0.20
CA SER A 132 15.48 -2.10 -0.03
C SER A 132 16.23 -1.78 1.27
N THR A 133 15.51 -1.71 2.39
CA THR A 133 16.03 -1.43 3.73
C THR A 133 15.19 -2.10 4.84
N GLY A 134 15.81 -2.27 6.01
CA GLY A 134 15.15 -2.77 7.22
C GLY A 134 15.08 -4.29 7.34
N VAL A 135 14.58 -4.75 8.49
CA VAL A 135 14.48 -6.19 8.79
C VAL A 135 13.34 -6.83 7.99
N ILE A 136 13.58 -8.03 7.46
CA ILE A 136 12.55 -8.88 6.88
C ILE A 136 11.69 -9.42 8.02
N ALA A 137 10.46 -8.89 8.13
CA ALA A 137 9.50 -9.24 9.15
C ALA A 137 8.07 -9.00 8.62
N GLU A 138 7.11 -9.77 9.10
CA GLU A 138 5.69 -9.62 8.71
C GLU A 138 5.14 -8.24 9.07
N VAL A 139 5.54 -7.69 10.22
CA VAL A 139 5.14 -6.33 10.65
C VAL A 139 5.60 -5.25 9.68
N ASN A 140 6.70 -5.47 8.96
CA ASN A 140 7.24 -4.54 7.95
C ASN A 140 6.67 -4.79 6.54
N THR A 141 5.70 -5.70 6.40
CA THR A 141 5.12 -6.09 5.11
C THR A 141 3.74 -5.46 4.97
N HIS A 142 3.49 -4.81 3.85
CA HIS A 142 2.17 -4.27 3.49
C HIS A 142 1.11 -5.37 3.34
N PRO A 143 -0.19 -5.06 3.41
CA PRO A 143 -0.77 -3.75 3.76
C PRO A 143 -0.64 -3.39 5.25
N PHE A 144 -0.54 -2.11 5.58
CA PHE A 144 -0.68 -1.60 6.96
C PHE A 144 -2.15 -1.33 7.26
N VAL A 145 -2.59 -1.56 8.49
CA VAL A 145 -4.01 -1.48 8.87
C VAL A 145 -4.24 -0.60 10.08
N PHE A 146 -5.19 0.32 9.93
CA PHE A 146 -5.72 1.18 11.01
C PHE A 146 -7.24 1.08 11.00
N GLY A 147 -7.80 0.34 11.96
CA GLY A 147 -9.23 0.02 12.00
C GLY A 147 -9.68 -0.70 10.73
N ARG A 148 -10.51 -0.04 9.91
CA ARG A 148 -10.96 -0.58 8.62
C ARG A 148 -10.11 -0.14 7.42
N HIS A 149 -9.15 0.75 7.61
CA HIS A 149 -8.34 1.30 6.52
C HIS A 149 -7.10 0.45 6.27
N THR A 150 -6.87 0.09 5.01
CA THR A 150 -5.65 -0.58 4.53
C THR A 150 -4.82 0.40 3.69
N ILE A 151 -3.52 0.43 3.91
CA ILE A 151 -2.58 1.31 3.20
C ILE A 151 -1.42 0.48 2.65
N MET A 152 -1.10 0.69 1.38
CA MET A 152 0.06 0.12 0.70
C MET A 152 0.93 1.22 0.11
N HIS A 153 2.25 1.07 0.20
CA HIS A 153 3.21 2.00 -0.35
C HIS A 153 4.23 1.25 -1.23
N ASN A 154 4.30 1.64 -2.50
CA ASN A 154 5.28 1.12 -3.46
C ASN A 154 6.31 2.20 -3.78
N GLY A 155 7.42 2.14 -3.06
CA GLY A 155 8.50 3.10 -3.20
C GLY A 155 9.27 3.21 -1.89
N TYR A 156 9.87 4.37 -1.69
CA TYR A 156 10.63 4.68 -0.48
C TYR A 156 10.65 6.19 -0.26
N ILE A 157 10.72 6.58 1.01
CA ILE A 157 11.04 7.94 1.42
C ILE A 157 12.57 8.06 1.45
N SER A 158 13.13 8.86 0.54
CA SER A 158 14.57 9.11 0.48
C SER A 158 15.07 9.69 1.79
N SER A 159 16.22 9.21 2.29
CA SER A 159 16.80 9.73 3.53
C SER A 159 15.82 9.78 4.72
N TYR A 160 14.86 8.84 4.80
CA TYR A 160 13.84 8.78 5.85
C TYR A 160 14.40 8.98 7.28
N PRO A 161 15.54 8.38 7.69
CA PRO A 161 16.08 8.60 9.04
C PRO A 161 16.32 10.06 9.41
N ALA A 162 16.59 10.94 8.43
CA ALA A 162 16.81 12.37 8.67
C ALA A 162 15.53 13.15 9.00
N ILE A 163 14.36 12.63 8.57
CA ILE A 163 13.06 13.27 8.79
C ILE A 163 12.15 12.47 9.72
N ALA A 164 12.53 11.25 10.10
CA ALA A 164 11.69 10.32 10.86
C ALA A 164 11.16 10.93 12.17
N ARG A 165 12.00 11.67 12.89
CA ARG A 165 11.63 12.33 14.15
C ARG A 165 10.61 13.45 13.93
N GLN A 166 10.84 14.29 12.92
CA GLN A 166 9.93 15.39 12.57
C GLN A 166 8.58 14.83 12.11
N MET A 167 8.61 13.79 11.28
CA MET A 167 7.41 13.13 10.78
C MET A 167 6.60 12.48 11.91
N ALA A 168 7.26 11.83 12.86
CA ALA A 168 6.62 11.28 14.05
C ALA A 168 5.95 12.38 14.91
N GLY A 169 6.57 13.56 15.03
CA GLY A 169 6.02 14.70 15.76
C GLY A 169 4.76 15.33 15.13
N LEU A 170 4.42 14.97 13.89
CA LEU A 170 3.18 15.39 13.22
C LEU A 170 2.04 14.39 13.38
N MET A 171 2.32 13.18 13.89
CA MET A 171 1.32 12.13 14.08
C MET A 171 0.54 12.38 15.37
N SER A 172 -0.72 12.00 15.37
CA SER A 172 -1.50 11.88 16.61
C SER A 172 -0.97 10.72 17.47
N ASP A 173 -1.00 10.85 18.78
CA ASP A 173 -0.48 9.85 19.73
C ASP A 173 -1.04 8.43 19.48
N ASP A 174 -2.35 8.29 19.26
CA ASP A 174 -2.99 7.00 19.00
C ASP A 174 -2.42 6.30 17.75
N VAL A 175 -2.17 7.08 16.69
CA VAL A 175 -1.60 6.57 15.45
C VAL A 175 -0.14 6.20 15.64
N HIS A 176 0.63 7.04 16.35
CA HIS A 176 2.05 6.79 16.59
C HIS A 176 2.29 5.52 17.41
N THR A 177 1.47 5.31 18.45
CA THR A 177 1.54 4.13 19.32
C THR A 177 1.07 2.84 18.64
N HIS A 178 0.35 2.95 17.52
CA HIS A 178 -0.08 1.81 16.71
C HIS A 178 0.98 1.33 15.70
N ILE A 179 2.06 2.07 15.51
CA ILE A 179 3.19 1.64 14.67
C ILE A 179 3.91 0.46 15.35
N THR A 180 4.08 -0.64 14.62
CA THR A 180 4.67 -1.89 15.14
C THR A 180 5.99 -2.26 14.50
N GLY A 181 6.20 -1.86 13.25
CA GLY A 181 7.43 -2.03 12.50
C GLY A 181 8.34 -0.80 12.55
N ARG A 182 9.27 -0.73 11.60
CA ARG A 182 10.27 0.35 11.49
C ARG A 182 10.47 0.87 10.07
N THR A 183 9.48 0.65 9.21
CA THR A 183 9.57 1.08 7.81
C THR A 183 9.11 2.53 7.66
N ASP A 184 9.70 3.22 6.69
CA ASP A 184 9.20 4.51 6.19
C ASP A 184 7.74 4.43 5.77
N SER A 185 7.35 3.30 5.20
CA SER A 185 6.05 3.01 4.62
C SER A 185 4.94 2.89 5.68
N GLU A 186 5.24 2.29 6.83
CA GLU A 186 4.32 2.24 7.98
C GLU A 186 4.17 3.62 8.62
N ALA A 187 5.28 4.35 8.74
CA ALA A 187 5.26 5.71 9.24
C ALA A 187 4.49 6.65 8.29
N LEU A 188 4.57 6.44 6.97
CA LEU A 188 3.77 7.14 5.97
C LEU A 188 2.28 6.79 6.11
N ALA A 189 1.95 5.51 6.31
CA ALA A 189 0.57 5.07 6.55
C ALA A 189 -0.02 5.70 7.82
N ALA A 190 0.79 5.79 8.88
CA ALA A 190 0.45 6.50 10.11
C ALA A 190 0.17 7.98 9.84
N LEU A 191 1.10 8.70 9.20
CA LEU A 191 0.90 10.12 8.87
C LEU A 191 -0.37 10.35 8.05
N TYR A 192 -0.64 9.49 7.07
CA TYR A 192 -1.89 9.50 6.30
C TYR A 192 -3.12 9.38 7.19
N MET A 193 -3.12 8.43 8.13
CA MET A 193 -4.24 8.24 9.05
C MET A 193 -4.43 9.44 9.98
N THR A 194 -3.35 10.10 10.43
CA THR A 194 -3.47 11.35 11.19
C THR A 194 -4.15 12.44 10.38
N TYR A 195 -3.79 12.62 9.10
CA TYR A 195 -4.46 13.62 8.26
C TYR A 195 -5.91 13.27 7.93
N LEU A 196 -6.22 11.99 7.72
CA LEU A 196 -7.58 11.53 7.43
C LEU A 196 -8.52 11.68 8.64
N THR A 197 -7.97 11.55 9.85
CA THR A 197 -8.74 11.53 11.10
C THR A 197 -8.71 12.89 11.78
N SER A 198 -7.75 13.12 12.68
CA SER A 198 -7.67 14.34 13.49
C SER A 198 -7.39 15.57 12.63
N GLY A 199 -6.57 15.42 11.58
CA GLY A 199 -6.26 16.50 10.64
C GLY A 199 -7.47 16.98 9.83
N ALA A 200 -8.48 16.14 9.65
CA ALA A 200 -9.75 16.47 9.00
C ALA A 200 -10.88 16.77 10.02
N GLY A 201 -10.56 16.86 11.31
CA GLY A 201 -11.52 17.21 12.37
C GLY A 201 -12.40 16.07 12.86
N HIS A 202 -12.05 14.80 12.57
CA HIS A 202 -12.86 13.62 12.94
C HIS A 202 -12.43 12.95 14.26
N GLY A 203 -11.57 13.58 15.04
CA GLY A 203 -10.96 13.00 16.25
C GLY A 203 -9.82 12.02 15.92
N SER A 204 -9.34 11.29 16.93
CA SER A 204 -8.26 10.30 16.80
C SER A 204 -8.69 8.92 17.34
N GLY A 205 -7.80 7.95 17.22
CA GLY A 205 -7.97 6.62 17.81
C GLY A 205 -8.99 5.73 17.10
N GLN A 206 -9.41 4.69 17.81
CA GLN A 206 -10.15 3.58 17.23
C GLN A 206 -11.50 3.99 16.62
N GLU A 207 -12.23 4.92 17.24
CA GLU A 207 -13.52 5.40 16.70
C GLU A 207 -13.35 6.08 15.34
N ALA A 208 -12.32 6.92 15.20
CA ALA A 208 -12.00 7.56 13.93
C ALA A 208 -11.56 6.53 12.87
N TRP A 209 -10.81 5.50 13.26
CA TRP A 209 -10.36 4.45 12.33
C TRP A 209 -11.46 3.48 11.88
N GLU A 210 -12.60 3.45 12.57
CA GLU A 210 -13.78 2.66 12.19
C GLU A 210 -14.73 3.45 11.26
N ARG A 211 -14.48 4.76 11.08
CA ARG A 211 -15.31 5.63 10.26
C ARG A 211 -15.12 5.39 8.75
N ALA A 212 -16.21 5.57 8.00
CA ALA A 212 -16.19 5.70 6.54
C ALA A 212 -15.86 7.14 6.14
N TYR A 213 -14.95 7.31 5.20
CA TYR A 213 -14.57 8.62 4.65
C TYR A 213 -14.95 8.71 3.18
N SER A 214 -15.27 9.92 2.73
CA SER A 214 -15.50 10.15 1.31
C SER A 214 -14.19 10.05 0.52
N PRO A 215 -14.25 9.71 -0.79
CA PRO A 215 -13.06 9.73 -1.65
C PRO A 215 -12.33 11.08 -1.66
N ALA A 216 -13.06 12.18 -1.49
CA ALA A 216 -12.48 13.52 -1.40
C ALA A 216 -11.63 13.71 -0.14
N GLU A 217 -12.11 13.25 1.03
CA GLU A 217 -11.34 13.29 2.28
C GLU A 217 -10.12 12.38 2.21
N MET A 218 -10.27 11.16 1.67
CA MET A 218 -9.16 10.23 1.45
C MET A 218 -8.10 10.82 0.51
N THR A 219 -8.53 11.48 -0.56
CA THR A 219 -7.62 12.15 -1.51
C THR A 219 -6.91 13.33 -0.87
N ALA A 220 -7.61 14.17 -0.10
CA ALA A 220 -7.02 15.31 0.60
C ALA A 220 -5.98 14.85 1.64
N ALA A 221 -6.29 13.81 2.43
CA ALA A 221 -5.35 13.22 3.37
C ALA A 221 -4.09 12.70 2.66
N LEU A 222 -4.26 12.06 1.50
CA LEU A 222 -3.14 11.57 0.70
C LEU A 222 -2.26 12.71 0.16
N GLN A 223 -2.88 13.77 -0.36
CA GLN A 223 -2.17 14.98 -0.82
C GLN A 223 -1.40 15.65 0.32
N ASN A 224 -2.01 15.80 1.49
CA ASN A 224 -1.37 16.38 2.67
C ASN A 224 -0.17 15.53 3.13
N THR A 225 -0.32 14.20 3.12
CA THR A 225 0.77 13.27 3.46
C THR A 225 1.96 13.44 2.53
N ILE A 226 1.72 13.40 1.22
CA ILE A 226 2.76 13.51 0.20
C ILE A 226 3.46 14.87 0.28
N SER A 227 2.68 15.95 0.41
CA SER A 227 3.22 17.32 0.52
C SER A 227 4.09 17.47 1.75
N THR A 228 3.65 16.93 2.90
CA THR A 228 4.39 16.96 4.16
C THR A 228 5.72 16.22 4.07
N VAL A 229 5.76 15.02 3.47
CA VAL A 229 7.00 14.27 3.28
C VAL A 229 8.01 15.07 2.45
N ILE A 230 7.57 15.68 1.35
CA ILE A 230 8.41 16.50 0.47
C ILE A 230 8.91 17.76 1.20
N GLU A 231 8.03 18.45 1.94
CA GLU A 231 8.36 19.65 2.71
C GLU A 231 9.39 19.36 3.81
N LEU A 232 9.20 18.26 4.55
CA LEU A 232 10.12 17.84 5.62
C LEU A 232 11.51 17.53 5.06
N GLN A 233 11.59 16.87 3.91
CA GLN A 233 12.87 16.61 3.26
C GLN A 233 13.58 17.87 2.81
N ARG A 234 12.88 18.75 2.08
CA ARG A 234 13.46 20.02 1.64
C ARG A 234 13.96 20.84 2.82
N THR A 235 13.18 20.89 3.89
CA THR A 235 13.55 21.62 5.11
C THR A 235 14.76 21.02 5.81
N ALA A 236 14.86 19.69 5.88
CA ALA A 236 15.93 19.01 6.61
C ALA A 236 17.23 18.86 5.81
N LEU A 237 17.15 18.76 4.48
CA LEU A 237 18.24 18.32 3.60
C LEU A 237 18.58 19.31 2.48
N GLY A 238 17.76 20.35 2.26
CA GLY A 238 17.94 21.32 1.19
C GLY A 238 17.48 20.81 -0.18
N ASP A 239 17.93 21.48 -1.24
CA ASP A 239 17.47 21.26 -2.62
C ASP A 239 18.11 20.03 -3.30
N ASP A 240 19.24 19.55 -2.80
CA ASP A 240 19.98 18.41 -3.36
C ASP A 240 19.50 17.04 -2.83
N VAL A 241 18.29 16.98 -2.25
CA VAL A 241 17.74 15.73 -1.72
C VAL A 241 17.32 14.77 -2.84
N GLU A 242 17.67 13.49 -2.68
CA GLU A 242 17.22 12.42 -3.57
C GLU A 242 15.68 12.35 -3.64
N PRO A 243 15.07 12.20 -4.83
CA PRO A 243 13.62 12.14 -4.96
C PRO A 243 13.02 10.90 -4.31
N ASN A 244 11.82 11.03 -3.77
CA ASN A 244 11.01 9.93 -3.25
C ASN A 244 10.30 9.18 -4.37
N ASP A 245 9.96 7.94 -4.07
CA ASP A 245 8.94 7.18 -4.77
C ASP A 245 7.75 7.00 -3.82
N LEU A 246 6.60 7.62 -4.13
CA LEU A 246 5.43 7.72 -3.24
C LEU A 246 4.15 7.21 -3.93
N ASN A 247 4.21 6.05 -4.56
CA ASN A 247 3.00 5.40 -5.03
C ASN A 247 2.27 4.82 -3.82
N ILE A 248 1.06 5.29 -3.55
CA ILE A 248 0.30 4.87 -2.37
C ILE A 248 -1.07 4.42 -2.81
N CYS A 249 -1.60 3.36 -2.19
CA CYS A 249 -2.98 2.91 -2.39
C CYS A 249 -3.63 2.69 -1.04
N VAL A 250 -4.82 3.25 -0.87
CA VAL A 250 -5.59 3.22 0.37
C VAL A 250 -7.00 2.75 0.08
N SER A 251 -7.54 1.92 0.96
CA SER A 251 -8.92 1.42 0.87
C SER A 251 -9.55 1.28 2.25
N ASP A 252 -10.87 1.48 2.33
CA ASP A 252 -11.69 1.17 3.51
C ASP A 252 -12.58 -0.08 3.27
N GLY A 253 -12.36 -0.76 2.14
CA GLY A 253 -13.15 -1.89 1.65
C GLY A 253 -14.31 -1.53 0.72
N ARG A 254 -14.62 -0.24 0.57
CA ARG A 254 -15.69 0.28 -0.28
C ARG A 254 -15.21 1.36 -1.23
N GLN A 255 -14.32 2.20 -0.76
CA GLN A 255 -13.64 3.25 -1.53
C GLN A 255 -12.17 2.89 -1.66
N LEU A 256 -11.59 3.24 -2.81
CA LEU A 256 -10.16 3.11 -3.06
C LEU A 256 -9.63 4.41 -3.66
N VAL A 257 -8.52 4.89 -3.12
CA VAL A 257 -7.77 6.02 -3.67
C VAL A 257 -6.32 5.59 -3.86
N ALA A 258 -5.74 5.95 -4.99
CA ALA A 258 -4.34 5.66 -5.28
C ALA A 258 -3.64 6.89 -5.86
N SER A 259 -2.35 7.02 -5.56
CA SER A 259 -1.45 8.03 -6.14
C SER A 259 -0.29 7.35 -6.86
N ARG A 260 0.23 8.05 -7.88
CA ARG A 260 1.49 7.71 -8.53
C ARG A 260 2.38 8.94 -8.54
N VAL A 261 3.40 8.99 -7.68
CA VAL A 261 4.20 10.20 -7.45
C VAL A 261 5.68 9.89 -7.30
N ARG A 262 6.51 10.66 -8.03
CA ARG A 262 7.95 10.83 -7.79
C ARG A 262 8.25 12.33 -7.90
N ASN A 263 8.89 12.90 -6.89
CA ASN A 263 9.21 14.34 -6.87
C ASN A 263 10.53 14.64 -7.59
N HIS A 264 10.67 14.16 -8.83
CA HIS A 264 11.80 14.46 -9.71
C HIS A 264 11.32 15.17 -10.99
N ALA A 265 12.13 16.06 -11.56
CA ALA A 265 11.75 16.85 -12.72
C ALA A 265 11.54 16.02 -14.00
N THR A 266 12.29 14.93 -14.16
CA THR A 266 12.33 14.15 -15.41
C THR A 266 12.19 12.64 -15.23
N GLU A 267 12.32 12.14 -14.00
CA GLU A 267 12.31 10.69 -13.74
C GLU A 267 10.90 10.24 -13.40
N GLN A 268 10.51 9.08 -13.94
CA GLN A 268 9.16 8.57 -13.76
C GLN A 268 9.03 7.80 -12.44
N PRO A 269 7.87 7.91 -11.75
CA PRO A 269 7.58 7.09 -10.59
C PRO A 269 7.50 5.60 -10.93
N PRO A 270 7.68 4.70 -9.93
CA PRO A 270 7.49 3.26 -10.10
C PRO A 270 6.16 2.93 -10.78
N SER A 271 6.07 1.76 -11.38
CA SER A 271 4.83 1.36 -12.07
C SER A 271 3.69 1.18 -11.08
N LEU A 272 2.52 1.75 -11.40
CA LEU A 272 1.25 1.58 -10.69
C LEU A 272 0.27 0.93 -11.66
N TYR A 273 -0.35 -0.19 -11.28
CA TYR A 273 -1.37 -0.88 -12.08
C TYR A 273 -2.68 -0.97 -11.28
N HIS A 274 -3.80 -0.82 -11.98
CA HIS A 274 -5.16 -1.06 -11.49
C HIS A 274 -5.87 -1.97 -12.49
#